data_AF-A0AAW0KLL5-F1
#
_entry.id   AF-A0AAW0KLL5-F1
#
_cell.length_a   1.000
_cell.length_b   1.000
_cell.length_c   1.000
_cell.angle_alpha   90.00
_cell.angle_beta   90.00
_cell.angle_gamma   90.00
#
_symmetry.space_group_name_H-M   'P 1'
#
loop_
_entity.id
_entity.type
_entity.pdbx_description
1 polymer ?
#
loop_
_entity_poly.entity_id
_entity_poly.type
_entity_poly.pdbx_seq_one_letter_code
_entity_poly.pdbx_strand_id
1 'polypeptide(L)'
;MAVFEIKKGWHVNIDATCIHYDPDLYKGPLCNSIHQEVINESAFILQEMQKPYSFIAFGSGHRTCFGMNMAKVPMMVFLPETD
;
A
#
# COMPACT_ATOMS: atom_id res chain seq x y z
N MET A 1 21.23 5.39 -8.41
CA MET A 1 20.99 5.24 -6.96
C MET A 1 21.74 6.35 -6.26
N ALA A 2 21.05 7.21 -5.50
CA ALA A 2 21.71 8.17 -4.63
C ALA A 2 22.12 7.47 -3.33
N VAL A 3 23.31 7.77 -2.81
CA VAL A 3 23.81 7.24 -1.53
C VAL A 3 23.80 8.38 -0.52
N PHE A 4 23.22 8.14 0.64
CA PHE A 4 23.15 9.10 1.73
C PHE A 4 23.80 8.52 2.98
N GLU A 5 24.60 9.33 3.67
CA GLU A 5 25.16 8.97 4.98
C GLU A 5 24.13 9.29 6.07
N ILE A 6 23.70 8.26 6.82
CA ILE A 6 22.74 8.41 7.92
C ILE A 6 23.50 8.33 9.24
N LYS A 7 23.41 9.38 10.06
CA LYS A 7 24.11 9.46 11.35
C LYS A 7 23.30 8.85 12.48
N LYS A 8 23.99 8.34 13.50
CA LYS A 8 23.35 7.83 14.74
C LYS A 8 22.51 8.95 15.38
N GLY A 9 21.30 8.59 15.82
CA GLY A 9 20.36 9.51 16.44
C GLY A 9 19.41 10.20 15.45
N TRP A 10 19.56 9.97 14.15
CA TRP A 10 18.60 10.47 13.16
C TRP A 10 17.33 9.65 13.16
N HIS A 11 16.20 10.34 13.10
CA HIS A 11 14.90 9.74 12.82
C HIS A 11 14.70 9.70 11.31
N VAL A 12 14.60 8.50 10.76
CA VAL A 12 14.29 8.28 9.34
C VAL A 12 12.81 7.97 9.23
N ASN A 13 12.08 8.80 8.50
CA ASN A 13 10.66 8.59 8.24
C ASN A 13 10.46 7.98 6.86
N ILE A 14 9.59 6.98 6.76
CA ILE A 14 9.11 6.46 5.48
C ILE A 14 7.77 7.13 5.22
N ASP A 15 7.70 7.95 4.19
CA ASP A 15 6.46 8.62 3.80
C ASP A 15 5.58 7.66 3.00
N ALA A 16 4.73 6.92 3.71
CA ALA A 16 3.77 5.99 3.11
C ALA A 16 2.80 6.69 2.17
N THR A 17 2.42 7.94 2.46
CA THR A 17 1.53 8.74 1.62
C THR A 17 2.20 9.00 0.27
N CYS A 18 3.44 9.49 0.25
CA CYS A 18 4.16 9.70 -1.01
C CYS A 18 4.27 8.42 -1.84
N ILE A 19 4.46 7.25 -1.21
CA ILE A 19 4.51 5.96 -1.90
C ILE A 19 3.13 5.61 -2.48
N HIS A 20 2.05 5.71 -1.68
CA HIS A 20 0.70 5.29 -2.11
C HIS A 20 0.12 6.17 -3.21
N TYR A 21 0.59 7.42 -3.31
CA TYR A 21 0.16 8.38 -4.32
C TYR A 21 1.19 8.57 -5.46
N ASP A 22 2.24 7.73 -5.52
CA ASP A 22 3.28 7.84 -6.53
C ASP A 22 2.73 7.49 -7.93
N PRO A 23 2.66 8.45 -8.87
CA PRO A 23 2.12 8.21 -10.22
C PRO A 23 3.00 7.27 -11.07
N ASP A 24 4.27 7.08 -10.70
CA ASP A 24 5.15 6.11 -11.37
C ASP A 24 4.87 4.67 -10.92
N LEU A 25 4.32 4.48 -9.72
CA LEU A 25 3.85 3.20 -9.20
C LEU A 25 2.39 2.92 -9.59
N TYR A 26 1.56 3.96 -9.59
CA TYR A 26 0.11 3.85 -9.78
C TYR A 26 -0.38 4.75 -10.92
N LYS A 27 -0.52 4.17 -12.11
CA LYS A 27 -1.00 4.87 -13.31
C LYS A 27 -2.53 4.92 -13.36
N GLY A 28 -3.12 6.04 -13.75
CA GLY A 28 -4.55 6.18 -14.03
C GLY A 28 -5.20 7.44 -13.41
N PRO A 29 -6.46 7.75 -13.76
CA PRO A 29 -7.15 8.98 -13.35
C PRO A 29 -7.47 9.04 -11.84
N LEU A 30 -7.33 7.91 -11.14
CA LEU A 30 -7.65 7.74 -9.72
C LEU A 30 -6.41 7.73 -8.82
N CYS A 31 -5.27 8.30 -9.22
CA CYS A 31 -4.06 8.27 -8.38
C CYS A 31 -4.28 8.83 -6.97
N ASN A 32 -5.31 9.66 -6.78
CA ASN A 32 -5.77 10.31 -5.55
C ASN A 32 -6.91 9.57 -4.80
N SER A 33 -7.41 8.48 -5.33
CA SER A 33 -8.53 7.69 -4.79
C SER A 33 -8.06 6.26 -4.63
N ILE A 34 -8.02 5.80 -3.38
CA ILE A 34 -7.65 4.44 -2.98
C ILE A 34 -8.33 3.47 -3.95
N HIS A 35 -7.52 2.84 -4.79
CA HIS A 35 -7.89 2.30 -6.11
C HIS A 35 -9.24 1.55 -6.16
N GLN A 36 -10.30 2.28 -6.51
CA GLN A 36 -11.67 1.76 -6.67
C GLN A 36 -11.84 0.98 -7.99
N GLU A 37 -10.97 1.18 -8.99
CA GLU A 37 -11.11 0.59 -10.33
C GLU A 37 -10.38 -0.76 -10.54
N VAL A 38 -10.14 -1.54 -9.48
CA VAL A 38 -9.61 -2.92 -9.64
C VAL A 38 -10.65 -4.01 -9.35
N ILE A 39 -11.92 -3.63 -9.29
CA ILE A 39 -13.06 -4.55 -9.14
C ILE A 39 -13.67 -4.84 -10.52
N ASN A 40 -12.84 -5.24 -11.50
CA ASN A 40 -13.35 -5.66 -12.81
C ASN A 40 -12.54 -6.85 -13.31
N GLU A 41 -12.92 -8.06 -12.85
CA GLU A 41 -12.57 -9.45 -13.27
C GLU A 41 -11.09 -9.80 -13.57
N SER A 42 -10.19 -8.82 -13.45
CA SER A 42 -8.75 -8.84 -13.72
C SER A 42 -7.97 -8.90 -12.42
N ALA A 43 -8.59 -9.39 -11.34
CA ALA A 43 -7.96 -9.63 -10.04
C ALA A 43 -6.70 -10.51 -10.17
N PHE A 44 -6.56 -11.25 -11.28
CA PHE A 44 -5.38 -12.02 -11.65
C PHE A 44 -4.13 -11.15 -11.92
N ILE A 45 -4.28 -9.91 -12.41
CA ILE A 45 -3.15 -9.02 -12.72
C ILE A 45 -2.61 -8.28 -11.47
N LEU A 46 -3.43 -8.13 -10.41
CA LEU A 46 -2.96 -7.57 -9.12
C LEU A 46 -1.93 -8.46 -8.41
N GLN A 47 -1.93 -9.76 -8.71
CA GLN A 47 -0.99 -10.73 -8.17
C GLN A 47 0.34 -10.75 -8.93
N GLU A 48 0.33 -10.31 -10.19
CA GLU A 48 1.57 -10.07 -10.93
C GLU A 48 2.21 -8.77 -10.45
N MET A 49 3.02 -8.91 -9.40
CA MET A 49 4.19 -8.06 -9.16
C MET A 49 3.89 -6.65 -8.63
N GLN A 50 3.03 -6.51 -7.61
CA GLN A 50 3.16 -5.33 -6.73
C GLN A 50 4.60 -5.30 -6.21
N LYS A 51 5.36 -4.27 -6.61
CA LYS A 51 6.76 -4.11 -6.19
C LYS A 51 6.80 -4.18 -4.66
N PRO A 52 7.77 -4.90 -4.07
CA PRO A 52 7.90 -4.93 -2.62
C PRO A 52 7.84 -3.52 -2.04
N TYR A 53 7.03 -3.33 -1.00
CA TYR A 53 6.85 -2.06 -0.30
C TYR A 53 6.17 -0.93 -1.11
N SER A 54 5.55 -1.20 -2.27
CA SER A 54 4.75 -0.19 -2.97
C SER A 54 3.44 0.14 -2.23
N PHE A 55 2.91 -0.79 -1.43
CA PHE A 55 1.73 -0.55 -0.59
C PHE A 55 1.99 -1.03 0.85
N ILE A 56 1.86 -0.11 1.81
CA ILE A 56 2.21 -0.32 3.23
C ILE A 56 1.19 0.28 4.20
N ALA A 57 -0.11 0.12 3.91
CA ALA A 57 -1.20 0.62 4.77
C ALA A 57 -1.13 0.13 6.22
N PHE A 58 -0.56 -1.07 6.44
CA PHE A 58 -0.35 -1.66 7.77
C PHE A 58 1.14 -1.69 8.19
N GLY A 59 2.00 -0.94 7.50
CA GLY A 59 3.45 -1.03 7.67
C GLY A 59 4.05 -2.27 7.03
N SER A 60 5.33 -2.53 7.31
CA SER A 60 6.04 -3.71 6.82
C SER A 60 7.18 -4.14 7.77
N GLY A 61 7.70 -5.36 7.57
CA GLY A 61 8.78 -5.96 8.36
C GLY A 61 8.41 -6.23 9.83
N HIS A 62 9.41 -6.20 10.70
CA HIS A 62 9.27 -6.52 12.14
C HIS A 62 8.30 -5.60 12.90
N ARG A 63 7.95 -4.44 12.33
CA ARG A 63 7.07 -3.44 12.94
C ARG A 63 5.73 -3.31 12.21
N THR A 64 5.38 -4.29 11.37
CA THR A 64 4.05 -4.38 10.76
C THR A 64 2.97 -4.40 11.84
N CYS A 65 1.82 -3.78 11.57
CA CYS A 65 0.68 -3.79 12.46
C CYS A 65 0.25 -5.22 12.78
N PHE A 66 0.38 -5.62 14.05
CA PHE A 66 -0.06 -6.92 14.55
C PHE A 66 -1.56 -7.15 14.36
N GLY A 67 -2.34 -6.06 14.41
CA GLY A 67 -3.79 -6.07 14.21
C GLY A 67 -4.24 -6.14 12.75
N MET A 68 -3.34 -6.28 11.76
CA MET A 68 -3.70 -6.28 10.33
C MET A 68 -4.82 -7.28 10.01
N ASN A 69 -4.72 -8.51 10.51
CA ASN A 69 -5.74 -9.53 10.25
C ASN A 69 -7.06 -9.18 10.93
N MET A 70 -7.02 -8.70 12.17
CA MET A 70 -8.21 -8.26 12.89
C MET A 70 -8.89 -7.07 12.21
N ALA A 71 -8.12 -6.15 11.62
CA ALA A 71 -8.66 -4.99 10.91
C ALA A 71 -9.30 -5.37 9.56
N LYS A 72 -8.78 -6.39 8.87
CA LYS A 72 -9.33 -6.87 7.60
C LYS A 72 -10.70 -7.55 7.75
N VAL A 73 -10.93 -8.28 8.86
CA VAL A 73 -12.20 -8.98 9.11
C VAL A 73 -13.44 -8.07 9.04
N PRO A 74 -13.53 -6.97 9.81
CA PRO A 74 -14.69 -6.08 9.72
C PRO A 74 -14.79 -5.39 8.36
N MET A 75 -13.68 -5.12 7.67
CA MET A 75 -13.73 -4.58 6.30
C MET A 75 -14.44 -5.56 5.35
N MET A 76 -14.10 -6.85 5.40
CA MET A 76 -14.76 -7.88 4.58
C MET A 76 -16.24 -8.09 4.95
N VAL A 77 -16.59 -7.91 6.22
CA VAL A 77 -17.97 -8.13 6.71
C VAL A 77 -18.88 -6.93 6.43
N PHE A 78 -18.38 -5.71 6.63
CA PHE A 78 -19.18 -4.48 6.54
C PHE A 78 -19.09 -3.77 5.18
N LEU A 79 -18.07 -4.08 4.38
CA LEU A 79 -17.93 -3.64 3.00
C LEU A 79 -17.98 -4.86 2.07
N PRO A 80 -19.12 -5.55 1.98
CA PRO A 80 -19.27 -6.61 0.99
C PRO A 80 -19.09 -6.00 -0.41
N GLU A 81 -18.44 -6.75 -1.29
CA GLU A 81 -18.39 -6.42 -2.72
C GLU A 81 -19.82 -6.23 -3.21
N THR A 82 -20.19 -5.01 -3.54
CA THR A 82 -21.43 -4.73 -4.27
C THR A 82 -21.12 -4.93 -5.73
N ASP A 83 -21.75 -5.94 -6.33
CA ASP A 83 -21.79 -6.16 -7.79
C ASP A 83 -22.22 -4.89 -8.55
#